data_AF-A0A101QUF8-F1
#
_entry.id   AF-A0A101QUF8-F1
#
_cell.length_a   1.000
_cell.length_b   1.000
_cell.length_c   1.000
_cell.angle_alpha   90.00
_cell.angle_beta   90.00
_cell.angle_gamma   90.00
#
_symmetry.space_group_name_H-M   'P 1'
#
loop_
_entity.id
_entity.type
_entity.pdbx_description
1 polymer ?
#
loop_
_entity_poly.entity_id
_entity_poly.type
_entity_poly.pdbx_seq_one_letter_code
_entity_poly.pdbx_strand_id
1 'polypeptide(L)'
;MTSDEQPSVLHITERRLWEAARDRGAYTWSTRGRTLAEEGFVHCSTRAQLPRVAAFLYGAPDAPDDLVVLVVDPARLDAPLVYEAVEPGGEEFPHVYGPIPVGAVVGVEDWR
;
A
#
# COMPACT_ATOMS: atom_id res chain seq x y z
N MET A 1 16.33 18.31 17.88
CA MET A 1 15.94 16.91 17.60
C MET A 1 14.89 16.99 16.52
N THR A 2 15.31 17.02 15.26
CA THR A 2 14.38 16.94 14.13
C THR A 2 13.83 15.53 14.13
N SER A 3 12.55 15.37 14.50
CA SER A 3 11.82 14.14 14.23
C SER A 3 11.97 13.89 12.73
N ASP A 4 12.63 12.80 12.38
CA ASP A 4 12.76 12.35 10.99
C ASP A 4 11.37 11.84 10.59
N GLU A 5 10.54 12.74 10.08
CA GLU A 5 9.22 12.40 9.55
C GLU A 5 9.46 11.60 8.27
N GLN A 6 9.51 10.27 8.39
CA GLN A 6 9.62 9.41 7.22
C GLN A 6 8.43 9.68 6.29
N PRO A 7 8.64 9.91 4.99
CA PRO A 7 7.56 10.24 4.08
C PRO A 7 6.55 9.08 4.01
N SER A 8 5.26 9.42 3.96
CA SER A 8 4.20 8.43 3.83
C SER A 8 4.36 7.58 2.57
N VAL A 9 4.05 6.29 2.72
CA VAL A 9 3.96 5.36 1.58
C VAL A 9 2.50 5.15 1.20
N LEU A 10 2.27 4.76 -0.04
CA LEU A 10 0.95 4.68 -0.63
C LEU A 10 0.60 3.23 -0.98
N HIS A 11 -0.63 2.82 -0.73
CA HIS A 11 -1.13 1.52 -1.19
C HIS A 11 -2.44 1.71 -1.95
N ILE A 12 -2.47 1.33 -3.23
CA ILE A 12 -3.69 1.36 -4.04
C ILE A 12 -4.48 0.06 -3.90
N THR A 13 -5.77 0.19 -3.61
CA THR A 13 -6.66 -0.96 -3.40
C THR A 13 -8.10 -0.65 -3.78
N GLU A 14 -8.91 -1.69 -3.87
CA GLU A 14 -10.36 -1.59 -4.02
C GLU A 14 -10.98 -1.04 -2.73
N ARG A 15 -11.88 -0.05 -2.83
CA ARG A 15 -12.52 0.58 -1.66
C ARG A 15 -13.14 -0.43 -0.72
N ARG A 16 -13.83 -1.43 -1.26
CA ARG A 16 -14.47 -2.49 -0.46
C ARG A 16 -13.49 -3.23 0.46
N LEU A 17 -12.24 -3.41 0.02
CA LEU A 17 -11.21 -4.09 0.81
C LEU A 17 -10.73 -3.21 1.94
N TRP A 18 -10.61 -1.90 1.68
CA TRP A 18 -10.33 -0.92 2.71
C TRP A 18 -11.45 -0.84 3.77
N GLU A 19 -12.72 -0.72 3.37
CA GLU A 19 -13.82 -0.67 4.33
C GLU A 19 -13.90 -1.94 5.18
N ALA A 20 -13.71 -3.12 4.57
CA ALA A 20 -13.63 -4.38 5.33
C ALA A 20 -12.45 -4.42 6.31
N ALA A 21 -11.33 -3.78 5.99
CA ALA A 21 -10.18 -3.65 6.88
C ALA A 21 -10.47 -2.71 8.05
N ARG A 22 -11.23 -1.63 7.83
CA ARG A 22 -11.67 -0.71 8.90
C ARG A 22 -12.47 -1.44 9.97
N ASP A 23 -13.38 -2.32 9.56
CA ASP A 23 -14.18 -3.12 10.48
C ASP A 23 -13.34 -4.13 11.28
N ARG A 24 -12.25 -4.63 10.68
CA ARG A 24 -11.35 -5.64 11.27
C ARG A 24 -10.20 -5.03 12.08
N GLY A 25 -9.94 -3.73 11.93
CA GLY A 25 -8.85 -3.00 12.58
C GLY A 25 -7.50 -3.05 11.85
N ALA A 26 -7.36 -3.87 10.80
CA ALA A 26 -6.13 -3.97 10.02
C ALA A 26 -6.40 -4.40 8.57
N TYR A 27 -5.56 -3.92 7.66
CA TYR A 27 -5.56 -4.26 6.24
C TYR A 27 -4.57 -5.40 5.95
N THR A 28 -5.06 -6.46 5.29
CA THR A 28 -4.35 -7.74 5.14
C THR A 28 -4.27 -8.21 3.68
N TRP A 29 -4.37 -7.30 2.72
CA TRP A 29 -4.12 -7.59 1.31
C TRP A 29 -2.74 -7.08 0.92
N SER A 30 -2.11 -7.76 -0.04
CA SER A 30 -0.76 -7.43 -0.49
C SER A 30 -0.77 -6.58 -1.75
N THR A 31 -1.54 -7.01 -2.74
CA THR A 31 -1.73 -6.37 -4.04
C THR A 31 -3.08 -6.84 -4.62
N ARG A 32 -3.43 -6.42 -5.84
CA ARG A 32 -4.69 -6.81 -6.49
C ARG A 32 -4.80 -8.34 -6.53
N GLY A 33 -5.86 -8.87 -5.90
CA GLY A 33 -6.18 -10.29 -5.92
C GLY A 33 -5.27 -11.20 -5.07
N ARG A 34 -4.34 -10.64 -4.28
CA ARG A 34 -3.40 -11.42 -3.45
C ARG A 34 -3.39 -10.90 -2.01
N THR A 35 -3.50 -11.81 -1.06
CA THR A 35 -3.51 -11.50 0.38
C THR A 35 -2.09 -11.37 0.93
N LEU A 36 -1.95 -10.71 2.09
CA LEU A 36 -0.69 -10.66 2.83
C LEU A 36 -0.16 -12.07 3.16
N ALA A 37 -1.04 -13.02 3.46
CA ALA A 37 -0.67 -14.38 3.79
C ALA A 37 -0.05 -15.14 2.59
N GLU A 38 -0.39 -14.74 1.35
CA GLU A 38 0.14 -15.36 0.13
C GLU A 38 1.49 -14.79 -0.29
N GLU A 39 1.71 -13.49 -0.10
CA GLU A 39 2.93 -12.79 -0.57
C GLU A 39 3.97 -12.56 0.55
N GLY A 40 3.54 -12.46 1.81
CA GLY A 40 4.39 -12.21 2.98
C GLY A 40 4.65 -10.73 3.31
N PHE A 41 4.27 -9.81 2.42
CA PHE A 41 4.35 -8.36 2.65
C PHE A 41 3.26 -7.61 1.86
N VAL A 42 3.00 -6.35 2.18
CA VAL A 42 2.10 -5.46 1.44
C VAL A 42 2.89 -4.58 0.49
N HIS A 43 2.57 -4.64 -0.80
CA HIS A 43 3.18 -3.78 -1.80
C HIS A 43 2.72 -2.34 -1.62
N CYS A 44 3.64 -1.44 -1.32
CA CYS A 44 3.36 -0.01 -1.31
C CYS A 44 4.09 0.68 -2.48
N SER A 45 3.88 1.97 -2.62
CA SER A 45 4.49 2.81 -3.64
C SER A 45 4.82 4.17 -3.05
N THR A 46 5.85 4.82 -3.58
CA THR A 46 6.01 6.25 -3.43
C THR A 46 4.96 6.97 -4.28
N ARG A 47 4.75 8.27 -4.02
CA ARG A 47 3.87 9.12 -4.85
C ARG A 47 4.25 9.12 -6.33
N ALA A 48 5.55 9.05 -6.65
CA ALA A 48 6.04 9.04 -8.02
C ALA A 48 5.81 7.69 -8.73
N GLN A 49 5.82 6.58 -7.98
CA GLN A 49 5.59 5.23 -8.50
C GLN A 49 4.12 4.93 -8.78
N LEU A 50 3.22 5.52 -7.97
CA LEU A 50 1.81 5.18 -7.92
C LEU A 50 1.10 5.15 -9.29
N PRO A 51 1.24 6.14 -10.20
CA PRO A 51 0.53 6.11 -11.49
C PRO A 51 0.91 4.90 -12.36
N ARG A 52 2.19 4.51 -12.32
CA ARG A 52 2.67 3.34 -13.09
C ARG A 52 2.15 2.04 -12.49
N VAL A 53 2.17 1.92 -11.17
CA VAL A 53 1.66 0.75 -10.44
C VAL A 53 0.15 0.60 -10.64
N ALA A 54 -0.60 1.70 -10.58
CA ALA A 54 -2.03 1.70 -10.84
C ALA A 54 -2.36 1.24 -12.26
N ALA A 55 -1.65 1.76 -13.28
CA ALA A 55 -1.82 1.31 -14.66
C ALA A 55 -1.48 -0.17 -14.85
N PHE A 56 -0.43 -0.67 -14.17
CA PHE A 56 -0.03 -2.07 -14.24
C PHE A 56 -1.07 -3.01 -13.60
N LEU A 57 -1.56 -2.67 -12.40
CA LEU A 57 -2.48 -3.53 -11.66
C LEU A 57 -3.94 -3.40 -12.11
N TYR A 58 -4.37 -2.20 -12.49
CA TYR A 58 -5.78 -1.84 -12.71
C TYR A 58 -6.05 -1.22 -14.10
N GLY A 59 -5.09 -1.22 -15.02
CA GLY A 59 -5.28 -0.68 -16.38
C GLY A 59 -6.08 -1.59 -17.33
N ALA A 60 -6.40 -2.82 -16.92
CA ALA A 60 -7.15 -3.77 -17.75
C ALA A 60 -8.66 -3.43 -17.78
N PRO A 61 -9.38 -3.72 -18.89
CA PRO A 61 -10.81 -3.36 -19.02
C PRO A 61 -11.75 -3.99 -17.98
N ASP A 62 -11.33 -5.10 -17.36
CA ASP A 62 -12.04 -5.83 -16.32
C ASP A 62 -11.60 -5.43 -14.90
N ALA A 63 -10.78 -4.39 -14.77
CA ALA A 63 -10.38 -3.87 -13.47
C ALA A 63 -11.55 -3.25 -12.71
N PRO A 64 -11.60 -3.41 -11.37
CA PRO A 64 -12.51 -2.64 -10.53
C PRO A 64 -12.33 -1.13 -10.75
N ASP A 65 -13.44 -0.41 -10.71
CA ASP A 65 -13.51 1.04 -10.91
C ASP A 65 -13.45 1.85 -9.59
N ASP A 66 -13.95 1.28 -8.49
CA ASP A 66 -13.92 1.93 -7.17
C ASP A 66 -12.62 1.64 -6.41
N LEU A 67 -11.59 2.43 -6.77
CA LEU A 67 -10.24 2.35 -6.20
C LEU A 67 -9.94 3.52 -5.26
N VAL A 68 -9.17 3.23 -4.22
CA VAL A 68 -8.66 4.20 -3.25
C VAL A 68 -7.16 4.03 -3.07
N VAL A 69 -6.52 5.10 -2.62
CA VAL A 69 -5.11 5.13 -2.22
C VAL A 69 -5.06 5.35 -0.72
N LEU A 70 -4.52 4.38 0.00
CA LEU A 70 -4.24 4.48 1.43
C LEU A 70 -2.94 5.23 1.60
N VAL A 71 -2.96 6.33 2.37
CA VAL A 71 -1.78 7.08 2.77
C VAL A 71 -1.33 6.56 4.12
N VAL A 72 -0.20 5.88 4.16
CA VAL A 72 0.29 5.14 5.34
C VAL A 72 1.45 5.89 5.98
N ASP A 73 1.33 6.18 7.27
CA ASP A 73 2.39 6.76 8.09
C ASP A 73 3.33 5.65 8.60
N PRO A 74 4.61 5.61 8.14
CA PRO A 74 5.55 4.57 8.54
C PRO A 74 5.81 4.54 10.04
N ALA A 75 5.67 5.66 10.75
CA ALA A 75 5.90 5.74 12.20
C ALA A 75 4.82 5.02 13.02
N ARG A 76 3.70 4.63 12.38
CA ARG A 76 2.56 3.95 13.02
C ARG A 76 2.43 2.49 12.61
N LEU A 77 3.40 1.98 11.85
CA LEU A 77 3.43 0.56 11.48
C LEU A 77 3.97 -0.28 12.64
N ASP A 78 3.32 -1.41 12.88
CA ASP A 78 3.79 -2.44 13.81
C ASP A 78 4.77 -3.42 13.14
N ALA A 79 5.03 -3.24 11.84
CA ALA A 79 5.83 -4.12 11.01
C ALA A 79 6.92 -3.35 10.25
N PRO A 80 8.05 -4.00 9.88
CA PRO A 80 9.11 -3.35 9.13
C PRO A 80 8.62 -2.83 7.77
N LEU A 81 9.01 -1.59 7.46
CA LEU A 81 8.96 -1.04 6.11
C LEU A 81 10.36 -1.14 5.48
N VAL A 82 10.47 -1.85 4.37
CA VAL A 82 11.74 -2.06 3.66
C VAL A 82 11.57 -1.58 2.22
N TYR A 83 12.54 -0.80 1.73
CA TYR A 83 12.62 -0.44 0.33
C TYR A 83 13.52 -1.46 -0.36
N GLU A 84 13.00 -2.14 -1.38
CA GLU A 84 13.75 -3.15 -2.12
C GLU A 84 13.41 -3.16 -3.60
N ALA A 85 14.42 -3.44 -4.42
CA ALA A 85 14.27 -3.60 -5.86
C ALA A 85 14.05 -5.07 -6.21
N VAL A 86 13.21 -5.32 -7.22
CA VAL A 86 12.99 -6.68 -7.75
C VAL A 86 14.27 -7.26 -8.36
N GLU A 87 15.07 -6.41 -9.00
CA GLU A 87 16.32 -6.78 -9.66
C GLU A 87 17.47 -5.92 -9.13
N PRO A 88 18.72 -6.42 -9.08
CA PRO A 88 19.89 -5.65 -8.65
C PRO A 88 20.06 -4.36 -9.47
N GLY A 89 20.06 -3.21 -8.78
CA GLY A 89 20.16 -1.89 -9.41
C GLY A 89 18.86 -1.34 -9.99
N GLY A 90 17.73 -2.03 -9.76
CA GLY A 90 16.39 -1.57 -10.13
C GLY A 90 15.84 -0.48 -9.20
N GLU A 91 14.66 0.02 -9.53
CA GLU A 91 13.90 0.92 -8.68
C GLU A 91 13.43 0.18 -7.41
N GLU A 92 13.61 0.80 -6.25
CA GLU A 92 13.18 0.24 -4.96
C GLU A 92 11.72 0.60 -4.67
N PHE A 93 10.94 -0.40 -4.26
CA PHE A 93 9.55 -0.23 -3.84
C PHE A 93 9.42 -0.48 -2.34
N PRO A 94 8.58 0.31 -1.63
CA PRO A 94 8.35 0.08 -0.22
C PRO A 94 7.46 -1.15 -0.01
N HIS A 95 7.90 -2.06 0.86
CA HIS A 95 7.16 -3.24 1.29
C HIS A 95 6.98 -3.23 2.80
N VAL A 96 5.73 -3.43 3.26
CA VAL A 96 5.40 -3.57 4.68
C VAL A 96 5.28 -5.04 5.02
N TYR A 97 6.18 -5.54 5.87
CA TYR A 97 6.28 -6.97 6.23
C TYR A 97 5.30 -7.37 7.33
N GLY A 98 4.03 -7.03 7.14
CA GLY A 98 2.96 -7.29 8.09
C GLY A 98 1.65 -6.59 7.72
N PRO A 99 0.59 -6.79 8.50
CA PRO A 99 -0.68 -6.11 8.27
C PRO A 99 -0.51 -4.61 8.51
N ILE A 100 -1.24 -3.79 7.76
CA ILE A 100 -1.25 -2.33 7.97
C ILE A 100 -2.36 -2.02 8.98
N PRO A 101 -2.05 -1.52 10.20
CA PRO A 101 -3.08 -1.12 11.15
C PRO A 101 -3.92 0.01 10.57
N VAL A 102 -5.23 0.01 10.82
CA VAL A 102 -6.12 1.10 10.35
C VAL A 102 -5.66 2.45 10.90
N GLY A 103 -5.11 2.49 12.11
CA GLY A 103 -4.54 3.71 12.71
C GLY A 103 -3.25 4.22 12.06
N ALA A 104 -2.58 3.39 11.25
CA ALA A 104 -1.43 3.78 10.44
C ALA A 104 -1.84 4.46 9.12
N VAL A 105 -3.09 4.28 8.68
CA VAL A 105 -3.65 4.97 7.52
C VAL A 105 -4.11 6.37 7.93
N VAL A 106 -3.34 7.39 7.54
CA VAL A 106 -3.57 8.80 7.90
C VAL A 106 -4.39 9.58 6.87
N GLY A 107 -4.62 8.97 5.70
CA GLY A 107 -5.43 9.55 4.64
C GLY A 107 -5.92 8.48 3.68
N VAL A 108 -7.05 8.76 3.02
CA VAL A 108 -7.62 7.93 1.97
C VAL A 108 -7.98 8.85 0.82
N GLU A 109 -7.38 8.63 -0.34
CA GLU A 109 -7.59 9.43 -1.55
C GLU A 109 -8.38 8.60 -2.57
N ASP A 110 -9.35 9.20 -3.26
CA ASP A 110 -10.00 8.56 -4.41
C ASP A 110 -8.99 8.43 -5.56
N TRP A 111 -8.90 7.25 -6.18
CA TRP A 111 -8.15 7.08 -7.42
C TRP A 111 -9.09 7.33 -8.62
N ARG A 112 -8.70 8.21 -9.54
CA ARG A 112 -9.51 8.62 -10.70
C ARG A 112 -8.68 8.67 -11.98
#